data_AF-C1E876-F1
#
_entry.id   AF-C1E876-F1
#
_cell.length_a   1.000
_cell.length_b   1.000
_cell.length_c   1.000
_cell.angle_alpha   90.00
_cell.angle_beta   90.00
_cell.angle_gamma   90.00
#
_symmetry.space_group_name_H-M   'P 1'
#
loop_
_entity.id
_entity.type
_entity.pdbx_description
1 polymer ?
#
loop_
_entity_poly.entity_id
_entity_poly.type
_entity_poly.pdbx_seq_one_letter_code
_entity_poly.pdbx_strand_id
1 'polypeptide(L)'
;MTTTSASLLCSVSIATIRRGWRGASSSGRTPSAHETVPAAVHAPRIRAPPLRRTPRAPGAVAEPPGPTSPLTDTSSSNWRDNPFARYCDDAMAIPEVVEGLRVLEQTHPEIDGNVVLFAVWRATRGGDARPMSHAALRKATKISERWRWRVTDGLARVEASLRGPDLAESPQAANLAAAVAALGDEVDDVARAALFELAASEAWWSDGDDAGGGGDDAGDALAYESGKATVRGPTAVAAANLRMYLLEYLGARFIANEWRRVRGVLDGCLAVGGVDAHADIIGIVDARGGTVGDAPSSSSGMSDEAWRAVRGCVDLTMTKPRRDRPGEANRRYIDARRNLRDADRLWKATCEDYRRARRTVKHARHEVHKSRKAVRVEFR
;
A
#
# COMPACT_ATOMS: atom_id res chain seq x y z
N MET A 1 -20.18 27.85 44.09
CA MET A 1 -21.19 28.08 43.04
C MET A 1 -20.45 27.85 41.73
N THR A 2 -20.42 26.59 41.25
CA THR A 2 -21.42 25.96 40.34
C THR A 2 -21.09 26.26 38.87
N THR A 3 -20.78 25.31 37.99
CA THR A 3 -20.60 23.85 38.20
C THR A 3 -19.78 23.28 37.05
N THR A 4 -18.91 22.31 37.31
CA THR A 4 -18.32 21.43 36.28
C THR A 4 -19.26 20.24 36.07
N SER A 5 -19.55 19.86 34.83
CA SER A 5 -20.10 18.53 34.51
C SER A 5 -19.60 18.06 33.15
N ALA A 6 -18.76 17.03 33.16
CA ALA A 6 -18.53 16.18 32.00
C ALA A 6 -19.41 14.93 32.17
N SER A 7 -20.12 14.54 31.11
CA SER A 7 -20.83 13.26 31.06
C SER A 7 -20.47 12.54 29.77
N LEU A 8 -19.78 11.41 29.92
CA LEU A 8 -19.72 10.35 28.92
C LEU A 8 -21.15 9.83 28.67
N LEU A 9 -21.49 9.52 27.42
CA LEU A 9 -22.40 8.42 27.10
C LEU A 9 -22.14 7.90 25.68
N CYS A 10 -21.85 6.61 25.58
CA CYS A 10 -21.77 5.90 24.30
C CYS A 10 -23.18 5.60 23.79
N SER A 11 -23.40 5.73 22.47
CA SER A 11 -24.39 4.95 21.70
C SER A 11 -24.17 5.15 20.20
N VAL A 12 -23.45 4.23 19.56
CA VAL A 12 -23.35 4.14 18.10
C VAL A 12 -24.46 3.22 17.61
N SER A 13 -25.56 3.80 17.12
CA SER A 13 -26.64 3.02 16.50
C SER A 13 -26.31 2.75 15.04
N ILE A 14 -26.02 1.48 14.73
CA ILE A 14 -25.86 0.96 13.37
C ILE A 14 -27.23 0.96 12.68
N ALA A 15 -27.37 1.73 11.60
CA ALA A 15 -28.57 1.76 10.76
C ALA A 15 -28.25 1.26 9.34
N THR A 16 -28.53 -0.02 9.11
CA THR A 16 -28.32 -0.73 7.85
C THR A 16 -29.23 -0.20 6.73
N ILE A 17 -28.69 0.47 5.71
CA ILE A 17 -29.45 0.81 4.49
C ILE A 17 -29.14 -0.21 3.38
N ARG A 18 -29.87 -1.33 3.41
CA ARG A 18 -30.13 -2.12 2.19
C ARG A 18 -31.14 -1.35 1.32
N ARG A 19 -30.77 -0.97 0.10
CA ARG A 19 -31.76 -0.70 -0.97
C ARG A 19 -31.69 -1.83 -1.99
N GLY A 20 -32.56 -2.81 -1.80
CA GLY A 20 -32.80 -3.86 -2.79
C GLY A 20 -33.55 -3.31 -4.01
N TRP A 21 -33.34 -3.94 -5.15
CA TRP A 21 -34.14 -3.74 -6.35
C TRP A 21 -35.61 -4.12 -6.10
N ARG A 22 -36.52 -3.33 -6.64
CA ARG A 22 -37.83 -3.80 -7.12
C ARG A 22 -38.16 -3.07 -8.42
N GLY A 23 -38.35 -3.83 -9.49
CA GLY A 23 -39.07 -3.34 -10.66
C GLY A 23 -40.58 -3.34 -10.39
N ALA A 24 -41.30 -2.49 -11.09
CA ALA A 24 -42.76 -2.55 -11.25
C ALA A 24 -43.10 -2.11 -12.68
N SER A 25 -44.05 -2.81 -13.30
CA SER A 25 -44.34 -2.72 -14.74
C SER A 25 -45.41 -1.69 -15.10
N SER A 26 -45.47 -1.40 -16.40
CA SER A 26 -46.69 -1.13 -17.20
C SER A 26 -47.59 0.08 -16.89
N SER A 27 -47.71 0.99 -17.87
CA SER A 27 -48.97 1.22 -18.61
C SER A 27 -48.78 2.28 -19.72
N GLY A 28 -49.45 2.14 -20.88
CA GLY A 28 -49.49 3.18 -21.94
C GLY A 28 -49.70 2.66 -23.38
N ARG A 29 -50.89 2.86 -23.95
CA ARG A 29 -51.37 2.36 -25.28
C ARG A 29 -52.43 3.32 -25.86
N THR A 30 -52.71 3.44 -27.16
CA THR A 30 -52.12 2.78 -28.36
C THR A 30 -51.44 3.78 -29.35
N PRO A 31 -51.99 4.30 -30.48
CA PRO A 31 -51.13 4.61 -31.66
C PRO A 31 -51.42 5.89 -32.49
N SER A 32 -50.55 6.19 -33.46
CA SER A 32 -50.90 6.94 -34.69
C SER A 32 -50.04 6.45 -35.87
N ALA A 33 -50.50 6.68 -37.11
CA ALA A 33 -50.11 5.89 -38.30
C ALA A 33 -49.39 6.69 -39.41
N HIS A 34 -48.81 5.95 -40.37
CA HIS A 34 -48.21 6.38 -41.66
C HIS A 34 -46.94 7.27 -41.55
N GLU A 35 -45.84 7.02 -42.27
CA GLU A 35 -45.69 6.78 -43.72
C GLU A 35 -44.56 5.81 -44.12
N THR A 36 -44.53 5.44 -45.41
CA THR A 36 -43.55 4.55 -46.07
C THR A 36 -42.49 5.31 -46.87
N VAL A 37 -41.26 4.74 -46.99
CA VAL A 37 -40.39 4.60 -48.19
C VAL A 37 -38.92 4.37 -47.73
N PRO A 38 -38.08 3.55 -48.43
CA PRO A 38 -36.88 2.96 -47.82
C PRO A 38 -35.56 3.63 -48.22
N ALA A 39 -34.50 3.47 -47.39
CA ALA A 39 -33.14 3.82 -47.77
C ALA A 39 -32.04 2.98 -47.08
N ALA A 40 -31.06 2.56 -47.89
CA ALA A 40 -29.67 2.21 -47.56
C ALA A 40 -29.36 1.27 -46.37
N VAL A 41 -29.02 0.01 -46.71
CA VAL A 41 -28.21 -0.86 -45.86
C VAL A 41 -26.77 -0.32 -45.80
N HIS A 42 -26.48 0.53 -44.81
CA HIS A 42 -25.11 0.85 -44.44
C HIS A 42 -24.60 -0.14 -43.39
N ALA A 43 -24.04 -1.26 -43.86
CA ALA A 43 -23.20 -2.11 -43.02
C ALA A 43 -21.92 -1.33 -42.64
N PRO A 44 -21.60 -1.12 -41.35
CA PRO A 44 -20.33 -0.51 -40.97
C PRO A 44 -19.20 -1.46 -41.34
N ARG A 45 -18.23 -0.99 -42.14
CA ARG A 45 -16.98 -1.72 -42.39
C ARG A 45 -16.25 -1.90 -41.07
N ILE A 46 -16.33 -3.10 -40.49
CA ILE A 46 -15.49 -3.52 -39.38
C ILE A 46 -14.04 -3.41 -39.86
N ARG A 47 -13.29 -2.46 -39.29
CA ARG A 47 -11.85 -2.34 -39.53
C ARG A 47 -11.20 -3.66 -39.07
N ALA A 48 -10.32 -4.21 -39.89
CA ALA A 48 -9.57 -5.40 -39.51
C ALA A 48 -8.84 -5.14 -38.17
N PRO A 49 -8.77 -6.15 -37.27
CA PRO A 49 -8.06 -6.00 -36.01
C PRO A 49 -6.59 -5.66 -36.27
N PRO A 50 -5.93 -4.87 -35.40
CA PRO A 50 -4.49 -4.63 -35.51
C PRO A 50 -3.74 -5.97 -35.46
N LEU A 51 -2.66 -6.07 -36.23
CA LEU A 51 -1.87 -7.29 -36.36
C LEU A 51 -1.35 -7.75 -34.99
N ARG A 52 -1.92 -8.85 -34.49
CA ARG A 52 -1.50 -9.52 -33.26
C ARG A 52 -0.02 -9.88 -33.38
N ARG A 53 0.76 -9.68 -32.30
CA ARG A 53 2.14 -10.21 -32.20
C ARG A 53 2.14 -11.69 -32.60
N THR A 54 3.05 -12.07 -33.48
CA THR A 54 3.35 -13.50 -33.69
C THR A 54 3.85 -14.08 -32.37
N PRO A 55 3.35 -15.24 -31.92
CA PRO A 55 3.92 -15.90 -30.75
C PRO A 55 5.38 -16.25 -31.06
N ARG A 56 6.30 -15.75 -30.25
CA ARG A 56 7.72 -16.14 -30.33
C ARG A 56 7.77 -17.65 -30.02
N ALA A 57 8.35 -18.43 -30.93
CA ALA A 57 8.44 -19.88 -30.79
C ALA A 57 9.12 -20.26 -29.45
N PRO A 58 8.80 -21.42 -28.87
CA PRO A 58 9.45 -21.90 -27.64
C PRO A 58 10.92 -22.24 -27.92
N GLY A 59 11.77 -21.21 -27.84
CA GLY A 59 13.22 -21.35 -27.82
C GLY A 59 13.66 -22.02 -26.52
N ALA A 60 14.74 -22.81 -26.61
CA ALA A 60 15.28 -23.57 -25.49
C ALA A 60 15.55 -22.70 -24.25
N VAL A 61 15.49 -23.35 -23.08
CA VAL A 61 15.77 -22.84 -21.72
C VAL A 61 16.81 -21.72 -21.76
N ALA A 62 16.32 -20.47 -21.73
CA ALA A 62 17.17 -19.30 -21.62
C ALA A 62 17.53 -19.06 -20.16
N GLU A 63 18.76 -18.64 -19.90
CA GLU A 63 19.16 -18.09 -18.59
C GLU A 63 18.23 -16.94 -18.20
N PRO A 64 18.02 -16.70 -16.88
CA PRO A 64 17.21 -15.57 -16.43
C PRO A 64 17.73 -14.26 -17.06
N PRO A 65 16.85 -13.35 -17.50
CA PRO A 65 17.28 -12.10 -18.09
C PRO A 65 18.18 -11.35 -17.11
N GLY A 66 19.39 -10.99 -17.58
CA GLY A 66 20.34 -10.24 -16.77
C GLY A 66 19.76 -8.88 -16.34
N PRO A 67 20.29 -8.29 -15.25
CA PRO A 67 19.73 -7.07 -14.67
C PRO A 67 19.69 -5.95 -15.71
N THR A 68 18.49 -5.47 -16.00
CA THR A 68 18.30 -4.28 -16.84
C THR A 68 18.85 -3.06 -16.11
N SER A 69 19.69 -2.28 -16.79
CA SER A 69 20.26 -1.05 -16.24
C SER A 69 19.17 -0.11 -15.71
N PRO A 70 19.44 0.69 -14.66
CA PRO A 70 18.42 1.52 -14.02
C PRO A 70 17.71 2.42 -15.04
N LEU A 71 16.42 2.17 -15.24
CA LEU A 71 15.61 2.72 -16.33
C LEU A 71 15.34 4.23 -16.14
N THR A 72 16.31 5.06 -16.55
CA THR A 72 16.23 6.53 -16.58
C THR A 72 15.34 7.07 -17.70
N ASP A 73 14.98 6.27 -18.71
CA ASP A 73 14.08 6.69 -19.78
C ASP A 73 12.63 6.85 -19.28
N THR A 74 12.26 8.09 -18.99
CA THR A 74 10.89 8.50 -18.61
C THR A 74 10.01 8.88 -19.81
N SER A 75 10.59 8.99 -21.01
CA SER A 75 9.90 9.37 -22.24
C SER A 75 9.51 8.16 -23.07
N SER A 76 8.22 7.83 -23.10
CA SER A 76 7.64 6.96 -24.12
C SER A 76 6.58 7.71 -24.92
N SER A 77 6.69 7.64 -26.25
CA SER A 77 5.70 8.16 -27.19
C SER A 77 4.47 7.25 -27.35
N ASN A 78 4.46 6.08 -26.72
CA ASN A 78 3.38 5.10 -26.77
C ASN A 78 3.00 4.66 -25.34
N TRP A 79 1.78 5.00 -24.90
CA TRP A 79 1.31 4.68 -23.54
C TRP A 79 1.39 3.18 -23.19
N ARG A 80 1.30 2.29 -24.19
CA ARG A 80 1.44 0.83 -24.02
C ARG A 80 2.87 0.39 -23.69
N ASP A 81 3.88 1.14 -24.12
CA ASP A 81 5.29 0.78 -24.00
C ASP A 81 6.00 1.71 -23.01
N ASN A 82 5.72 1.54 -21.72
CA ASN A 82 6.29 2.36 -20.64
C ASN A 82 7.15 1.51 -19.67
N PRO A 83 8.08 2.13 -18.90
CA PRO A 83 8.96 1.41 -17.98
C PRO A 83 8.27 0.56 -16.89
N PHE A 84 7.00 0.85 -16.55
CA PHE A 84 6.24 -0.01 -15.64
C PHE A 84 5.62 -1.21 -16.37
N ALA A 85 5.07 -1.01 -17.58
CA ALA A 85 4.55 -2.10 -18.41
C ALA A 85 5.65 -3.13 -18.74
N ARG A 86 6.85 -2.68 -19.13
CA ARG A 86 8.01 -3.56 -19.37
C ARG A 86 8.38 -4.37 -18.13
N TYR A 87 8.47 -3.71 -16.97
CA TYR A 87 8.72 -4.38 -15.69
C TYR A 87 7.63 -5.41 -15.34
N CYS A 88 6.34 -5.10 -15.59
CA CYS A 88 5.25 -6.05 -15.38
C CYS A 88 5.38 -7.26 -16.31
N ASP A 89 5.74 -7.07 -17.58
CA ASP A 89 5.94 -8.16 -18.53
C ASP A 89 7.14 -9.05 -18.13
N ASP A 90 8.25 -8.44 -17.71
CA ASP A 90 9.44 -9.15 -17.22
C ASP A 90 9.15 -9.91 -15.90
N ALA A 91 8.40 -9.30 -14.97
CA ALA A 91 7.96 -9.95 -13.73
C ALA A 91 6.99 -11.10 -14.00
N MET A 92 6.07 -10.94 -14.95
CA MET A 92 5.12 -11.98 -15.37
C MET A 92 5.77 -13.06 -16.28
N ALA A 93 7.05 -12.91 -16.65
CA ALA A 93 7.82 -14.01 -17.22
C ALA A 93 8.33 -14.99 -16.14
N ILE A 94 8.33 -14.61 -14.86
CA ILE A 94 8.77 -15.45 -13.75
C ILE A 94 7.60 -16.32 -13.24
N PRO A 95 7.69 -17.67 -13.31
CA PRO A 95 6.60 -18.57 -12.90
C PRO A 95 6.13 -18.36 -11.45
N GLU A 96 7.05 -18.09 -10.53
CA GLU A 96 6.80 -17.84 -9.12
C GLU A 96 5.96 -16.58 -8.88
N VAL A 97 6.14 -15.55 -9.71
CA VAL A 97 5.35 -14.30 -9.66
C VAL A 97 3.95 -14.56 -10.20
N VAL A 98 3.82 -15.18 -11.39
CA VAL A 98 2.53 -15.48 -12.02
C VAL A 98 1.66 -16.38 -11.13
N GLU A 99 2.19 -17.53 -10.70
CA GLU A 99 1.48 -18.46 -9.82
C GLU A 99 1.26 -17.85 -8.43
N GLY A 100 2.18 -16.99 -7.97
CA GLY A 100 2.06 -16.26 -6.72
C GLY A 100 0.88 -15.30 -6.71
N LEU A 101 0.81 -14.40 -7.70
CA LEU A 101 -0.31 -13.47 -7.89
C LEU A 101 -1.62 -14.23 -8.13
N ARG A 102 -1.64 -15.21 -9.03
CA ARG A 102 -2.84 -16.02 -9.32
C ARG A 102 -3.43 -16.67 -8.07
N VAL A 103 -2.59 -17.25 -7.20
CA VAL A 103 -3.07 -17.86 -5.94
C VAL A 103 -3.56 -16.79 -4.96
N LEU A 104 -2.85 -15.67 -4.82
CA LEU A 104 -3.25 -14.57 -3.94
C LEU A 104 -4.60 -13.98 -4.34
N GLU A 105 -4.84 -13.76 -5.64
CA GLU A 105 -6.12 -13.27 -6.16
C GLU A 105 -7.26 -14.30 -6.03
N GLN A 106 -6.94 -15.60 -6.07
CA GLN A 106 -7.94 -16.65 -5.82
C GLN A 106 -8.33 -16.76 -4.35
N THR A 107 -7.43 -16.46 -3.41
CA THR A 107 -7.73 -16.53 -1.96
C THR A 107 -8.17 -15.21 -1.34
N HIS A 108 -7.73 -14.07 -1.89
CA HIS A 108 -8.09 -12.70 -1.49
C HIS A 108 -8.45 -11.90 -2.77
N PRO A 109 -9.68 -12.01 -3.31
CA PRO A 109 -10.09 -11.41 -4.59
C PRO A 109 -9.94 -9.88 -4.69
N GLU A 110 -9.87 -9.21 -3.55
CA GLU A 110 -9.60 -7.79 -3.38
C GLU A 110 -8.14 -7.37 -3.67
N ILE A 111 -7.20 -8.32 -3.70
CA ILE A 111 -5.81 -8.08 -4.14
C ILE A 111 -5.81 -7.90 -5.66
N ASP A 112 -5.17 -6.84 -6.14
CA ASP A 112 -4.90 -6.60 -7.55
C ASP A 112 -3.41 -6.74 -7.83
N GLY A 113 -3.05 -7.70 -8.69
CA GLY A 113 -1.67 -7.96 -9.09
C GLY A 113 -0.95 -6.74 -9.66
N ASN A 114 -1.62 -5.86 -10.41
CA ASN A 114 -1.01 -4.64 -10.94
C ASN A 114 -0.62 -3.67 -9.81
N VAL A 115 -1.38 -3.61 -8.71
CA VAL A 115 -1.04 -2.78 -7.53
C VAL A 115 0.11 -3.40 -6.72
N VAL A 116 0.18 -4.73 -6.63
CA VAL A 116 1.32 -5.45 -6.03
C VAL A 116 2.60 -5.20 -6.83
N LEU A 117 2.55 -5.38 -8.16
CA LEU A 117 3.68 -5.10 -9.07
C LEU A 117 4.11 -3.63 -8.97
N PHE A 118 3.16 -2.70 -8.97
CA PHE A 118 3.43 -1.26 -8.81
C PHE A 118 4.13 -0.94 -7.49
N ALA A 119 3.68 -1.54 -6.39
CA ALA A 119 4.24 -1.34 -5.05
C ALA A 119 5.71 -1.79 -4.94
N VAL A 120 6.12 -2.85 -5.66
CA VAL A 120 7.52 -3.31 -5.68
C VAL A 120 8.35 -2.54 -6.72
N TRP A 121 7.85 -2.32 -7.94
CA TRP A 121 8.50 -1.48 -8.95
C TRP A 121 8.86 -0.08 -8.44
N ARG A 122 7.98 0.50 -7.62
CA ARG A 122 8.15 1.78 -6.92
C ARG A 122 9.34 1.84 -5.98
N ALA A 123 9.85 0.69 -5.55
CA ALA A 123 11.01 0.55 -4.67
C ALA A 123 12.31 0.24 -5.43
N THR A 124 12.22 -0.40 -6.60
CA THR A 124 13.39 -0.84 -7.39
C THR A 124 13.94 0.26 -8.31
N ARG A 125 13.16 1.29 -8.63
CA ARG A 125 13.66 2.47 -9.36
C ARG A 125 14.61 3.28 -8.47
N GLY A 126 15.87 3.39 -8.88
CA GLY A 126 16.93 4.07 -8.13
C GLY A 126 16.65 5.55 -7.83
N GLY A 127 17.32 6.04 -6.78
CA GLY A 127 17.10 7.34 -6.12
C GLY A 127 16.87 7.15 -4.62
N ASP A 128 16.53 8.22 -3.90
CA ASP A 128 16.04 8.16 -2.51
C ASP A 128 14.65 7.51 -2.46
N ALA A 129 14.58 6.20 -2.66
CA ALA A 129 13.34 5.44 -2.70
C ALA A 129 12.61 5.52 -1.36
N ARG A 130 11.58 6.38 -1.27
CA ARG A 130 10.69 6.48 -0.12
C ARG A 130 9.43 5.63 -0.32
N PRO A 131 8.88 5.03 0.75
CA PRO A 131 7.58 4.37 0.70
C PRO A 131 6.49 5.26 0.11
N MET A 132 5.53 4.62 -0.54
CA MET A 132 4.31 5.28 -1.01
C MET A 132 3.56 5.89 0.19
N SER A 133 3.00 7.08 0.00
CA SER A 133 2.06 7.64 0.98
C SER A 133 0.70 6.93 0.91
N HIS A 134 -0.06 6.92 2.00
CA HIS A 134 -1.46 6.44 1.98
C HIS A 134 -2.36 7.21 0.99
N ALA A 135 -1.95 8.40 0.54
CA ALA A 135 -2.66 9.14 -0.50
C ALA A 135 -2.33 8.58 -1.90
N ALA A 136 -1.05 8.35 -2.18
CA ALA A 136 -0.57 7.71 -3.41
C ALA A 136 -1.15 6.31 -3.57
N LEU A 137 -1.11 5.48 -2.52
CA LEU A 137 -1.71 4.15 -2.52
C LEU A 137 -3.22 4.22 -2.82
N ARG A 138 -3.97 5.14 -2.18
CA ARG A 138 -5.40 5.31 -2.46
C ARG A 138 -5.71 5.79 -3.88
N LYS A 139 -4.79 6.49 -4.55
CA LYS A 139 -4.92 6.80 -5.98
C LYS A 139 -4.66 5.56 -6.83
N ALA A 140 -3.57 4.82 -6.55
CA ALA A 140 -3.23 3.60 -7.27
C ALA A 140 -4.36 2.55 -7.20
N THR A 141 -4.90 2.28 -6.01
CA THR A 141 -6.02 1.34 -5.86
C THR A 141 -7.26 1.82 -6.64
N LYS A 142 -7.62 3.11 -6.58
CA LYS A 142 -8.75 3.66 -7.36
C LYS A 142 -8.58 3.55 -8.88
N ILE A 143 -7.34 3.61 -9.38
CA ILE A 143 -7.02 3.35 -10.79
C ILE A 143 -7.30 1.88 -11.10
N SER A 144 -6.78 0.96 -10.29
CA SER A 144 -7.01 -0.48 -10.47
C SER A 144 -8.50 -0.84 -10.38
N GLU A 145 -9.23 -0.33 -9.37
CA GLU A 145 -10.67 -0.54 -9.18
C GLU A 145 -11.50 -0.06 -10.38
N ARG A 146 -11.10 1.06 -10.99
CA ARG A 146 -11.78 1.61 -12.16
C ARG A 146 -11.69 0.66 -13.35
N TRP A 147 -10.51 0.08 -13.60
CA TRP A 147 -10.26 -0.77 -14.75
C TRP A 147 -10.75 -2.21 -14.48
N ARG A 148 -10.26 -2.87 -13.43
CA ARG A 148 -10.61 -4.24 -13.04
C ARG A 148 -12.10 -4.44 -12.78
N TRP A 149 -12.68 -3.70 -11.82
CA TRP A 149 -14.05 -3.97 -11.36
C TRP A 149 -15.16 -3.40 -12.26
N ARG A 150 -14.87 -2.41 -13.12
CA ARG A 150 -15.91 -1.81 -13.99
C ARG A 150 -15.76 -2.19 -15.45
N VAL A 151 -14.52 -2.30 -15.94
CA VAL A 151 -14.26 -2.60 -17.35
C VAL A 151 -14.09 -4.11 -17.52
N THR A 152 -13.17 -4.76 -16.81
CA THR A 152 -12.93 -6.20 -16.98
C THR A 152 -14.16 -7.05 -16.64
N ASP A 153 -14.85 -6.80 -15.51
CA ASP A 153 -16.11 -7.47 -15.16
C ASP A 153 -17.28 -7.13 -16.12
N GLY A 154 -17.25 -5.96 -16.76
CA GLY A 154 -18.18 -5.61 -17.84
C GLY A 154 -17.92 -6.42 -19.10
N LEU A 155 -16.65 -6.50 -19.53
CA LEU A 155 -16.22 -7.27 -20.70
C LEU A 155 -16.45 -8.77 -20.51
N ALA A 156 -16.11 -9.34 -19.35
CA ALA A 156 -16.34 -10.75 -19.04
C ALA A 156 -17.83 -11.13 -19.11
N ARG A 157 -18.73 -10.26 -18.65
CA ARG A 157 -20.19 -10.47 -18.78
C ARG A 157 -20.67 -10.38 -20.23
N VAL A 158 -20.12 -9.47 -21.03
CA VAL A 158 -20.41 -9.38 -22.48
C VAL A 158 -19.90 -10.63 -23.21
N GLU A 159 -18.67 -11.06 -22.92
CA GLU A 159 -18.06 -12.27 -23.47
C GLU A 159 -18.85 -13.54 -23.14
N ALA A 160 -19.25 -13.69 -21.87
CA ALA A 160 -20.10 -14.81 -21.42
C ALA A 160 -21.47 -14.81 -22.10
N SER A 161 -22.09 -13.62 -22.29
CA SER A 161 -23.35 -13.48 -23.02
C SER A 161 -23.22 -13.87 -24.49
N LEU A 162 -22.12 -13.47 -25.15
CA LEU A 162 -21.83 -13.82 -26.54
C LEU A 162 -21.51 -15.30 -26.76
N ARG A 163 -21.08 -16.02 -25.72
CA ARG A 163 -20.94 -17.49 -25.71
C ARG A 163 -22.13 -18.22 -25.09
N GLY A 164 -23.24 -17.53 -24.84
CA GLY A 164 -24.47 -18.12 -24.32
C GLY A 164 -25.08 -19.13 -25.31
N PRO A 165 -25.97 -20.03 -24.83
CA PRO A 165 -26.55 -21.11 -25.65
C PRO A 165 -27.29 -20.57 -26.89
N ASP A 166 -27.95 -19.41 -26.77
CA ASP A 166 -28.71 -18.77 -27.85
C ASP A 166 -27.83 -18.25 -29.00
N LEU A 167 -26.51 -18.11 -28.77
CA LEU A 167 -25.54 -17.58 -29.73
C LEU A 167 -24.38 -18.54 -30.03
N ALA A 168 -24.38 -19.75 -29.44
CA ALA A 168 -23.26 -20.69 -29.47
C ALA A 168 -22.86 -21.14 -30.90
N GLU A 169 -23.82 -21.22 -31.82
CA GLU A 169 -23.60 -21.58 -33.23
C GLU A 169 -23.29 -20.36 -34.13
N SER A 170 -23.33 -19.12 -33.60
CA SER A 170 -23.13 -17.91 -34.39
C SER A 170 -21.64 -17.58 -34.56
N PRO A 171 -21.08 -17.66 -35.78
CA PRO A 171 -19.67 -17.30 -36.02
C PRO A 171 -19.41 -15.79 -35.78
N GLN A 172 -20.44 -14.95 -35.90
CA GLN A 172 -20.35 -13.52 -35.61
C GLN A 172 -20.24 -13.26 -34.10
N ALA A 173 -21.01 -13.98 -33.29
CA ALA A 173 -20.91 -13.90 -31.83
C ALA A 173 -19.57 -14.45 -31.32
N ALA A 174 -19.09 -15.56 -31.89
CA ALA A 174 -17.76 -16.11 -31.57
C ALA A 174 -16.63 -15.12 -31.91
N ASN A 175 -16.66 -14.49 -33.09
CA ASN A 175 -15.68 -13.47 -33.48
C ASN A 175 -15.73 -12.24 -32.57
N LEU A 176 -16.94 -11.79 -32.17
CA LEU A 176 -17.08 -10.66 -31.25
C LEU A 176 -16.61 -11.02 -29.84
N ALA A 177 -16.89 -12.23 -29.34
CA ALA A 177 -16.39 -12.71 -28.06
C ALA A 177 -14.86 -12.77 -28.03
N ALA A 178 -14.22 -13.19 -29.13
CA ALA A 178 -12.76 -13.15 -29.25
C ALA A 178 -12.19 -11.71 -29.27
N ALA A 179 -12.90 -10.76 -29.89
CA ALA A 179 -12.52 -9.34 -29.85
C ALA A 179 -12.72 -8.71 -28.46
N VAL A 180 -13.76 -9.09 -27.73
CA VAL A 180 -14.01 -8.66 -26.35
C VAL A 180 -12.95 -9.22 -25.39
N ALA A 181 -12.55 -10.49 -25.56
CA ALA A 181 -11.44 -11.08 -24.81
C ALA A 181 -10.12 -10.34 -25.06
N ALA A 182 -9.78 -10.05 -26.32
CA ALA A 182 -8.59 -9.27 -26.68
C ALA A 182 -8.63 -7.82 -26.13
N LEU A 183 -9.82 -7.22 -26.00
CA LEU A 183 -9.99 -5.93 -25.34
C LEU A 183 -9.78 -6.04 -23.82
N GLY A 184 -10.04 -7.21 -23.22
CA GLY A 184 -9.70 -7.51 -21.83
C GLY A 184 -8.19 -7.41 -21.58
N ASP A 185 -7.38 -8.03 -22.45
CA ASP A 185 -5.91 -7.91 -22.41
C ASP A 185 -5.47 -6.44 -22.47
N GLU A 186 -6.10 -5.62 -23.33
CA GLU A 186 -5.79 -4.18 -23.43
C GLU A 186 -6.18 -3.36 -22.19
N VAL A 187 -7.13 -3.82 -21.35
CA VAL A 187 -7.52 -3.10 -20.13
C VAL A 187 -6.41 -3.12 -19.08
N ASP A 188 -5.66 -4.22 -18.97
CA ASP A 188 -4.50 -4.31 -18.06
C ASP A 188 -3.37 -3.36 -18.52
N ASP A 189 -3.11 -3.25 -19.83
CA ASP A 189 -2.17 -2.28 -20.37
C ASP A 189 -2.57 -0.83 -20.04
N VAL A 190 -3.86 -0.49 -20.14
CA VAL A 190 -4.35 0.85 -19.79
C VAL A 190 -4.27 1.09 -18.27
N ALA A 191 -4.52 0.07 -17.45
CA ALA A 191 -4.37 0.17 -16.00
C ALA A 191 -2.90 0.41 -15.61
N ARG A 192 -1.97 -0.33 -16.23
CA ARG A 192 -0.52 -0.15 -16.06
C ARG A 192 -0.07 1.25 -16.52
N ALA A 193 -0.54 1.72 -17.68
CA ALA A 193 -0.22 3.06 -18.17
C ALA A 193 -0.74 4.16 -17.22
N ALA A 194 -1.96 4.05 -16.69
CA ALA A 194 -2.49 5.00 -15.72
C ALA A 194 -1.74 4.97 -14.37
N LEU A 195 -1.25 3.81 -13.94
CA LEU A 195 -0.36 3.70 -12.76
C LEU A 195 1.02 4.32 -13.03
N PHE A 196 1.57 4.17 -14.23
CA PHE A 196 2.80 4.85 -14.66
C PHE A 196 2.62 6.38 -14.70
N GLU A 197 1.51 6.88 -15.25
CA GLU A 197 1.16 8.31 -15.24
C GLU A 197 1.02 8.85 -13.81
N LEU A 198 0.42 8.08 -12.88
CA LEU A 198 0.38 8.45 -11.46
C LEU A 198 1.81 8.59 -10.88
N ALA A 199 2.72 7.69 -11.26
CA ALA A 199 4.11 7.74 -10.81
C ALA A 199 4.97 8.83 -11.45
N ALA A 200 4.60 9.32 -12.62
CA ALA A 200 5.25 10.45 -13.29
C ALA A 200 4.67 11.82 -12.86
N SER A 201 3.39 11.87 -12.49
CA SER A 201 2.66 13.12 -12.21
C SER A 201 2.67 13.57 -10.75
N GLU A 202 2.79 12.66 -9.78
CA GLU A 202 3.30 13.07 -8.48
C GLU A 202 4.79 13.36 -8.64
N ALA A 203 5.23 14.57 -8.28
CA ALA A 203 6.62 15.04 -8.37
C ALA A 203 7.53 14.32 -7.36
N TRP A 204 7.71 13.02 -7.57
CA TRP A 204 8.61 12.12 -6.83
C TRP A 204 10.03 12.13 -7.40
N TRP A 205 10.23 12.76 -8.56
CA TRP A 205 11.46 12.75 -9.36
C TRP A 205 12.08 14.14 -9.54
N SER A 206 11.69 15.14 -8.73
CA SER A 206 12.43 16.39 -8.69
C SER A 206 13.80 16.13 -8.06
N ASP A 207 14.85 16.36 -8.86
CA ASP A 207 16.20 16.55 -8.36
C ASP A 207 16.20 17.52 -7.17
N GLY A 208 17.04 17.24 -6.18
CA GLY A 208 17.11 18.05 -4.97
C GLY A 208 17.77 19.39 -5.26
N ASP A 209 17.05 20.49 -5.03
CA ASP A 209 17.64 21.84 -4.93
C ASP A 209 16.77 22.85 -4.15
N ASP A 210 15.97 22.39 -3.18
CA ASP A 210 15.15 23.29 -2.32
C ASP A 210 15.06 22.79 -0.86
N ALA A 211 16.21 22.47 -0.26
CA ALA A 211 16.36 22.18 1.16
C ALA A 211 17.58 22.89 1.77
N GLY A 212 17.74 24.19 1.47
CA GLY A 212 18.77 25.02 2.10
C GLY A 212 18.48 25.24 3.59
N GLY A 213 19.17 24.53 4.49
CA GLY A 213 18.95 24.77 5.93
C GLY A 213 19.54 23.84 7.00
N GLY A 214 20.69 23.20 6.79
CA GLY A 214 21.62 22.84 7.88
C GLY A 214 21.20 21.79 8.92
N GLY A 215 21.76 20.58 8.78
CA GLY A 215 21.82 19.55 9.82
C GLY A 215 22.36 18.23 9.24
N ASP A 216 23.31 17.60 9.93
CA ASP A 216 23.98 16.35 9.50
C ASP A 216 23.04 15.13 9.58
N ASP A 217 22.02 15.09 8.73
CA ASP A 217 21.05 13.99 8.63
C ASP A 217 20.89 13.59 7.15
N ALA A 218 21.97 13.02 6.59
CA ALA A 218 21.96 12.44 5.26
C ALA A 218 20.89 11.33 5.22
N GLY A 219 19.88 11.52 4.35
CA GLY A 219 18.56 10.92 4.46
C GLY A 219 18.51 9.50 5.04
N ASP A 220 17.84 9.37 6.19
CA ASP A 220 17.68 8.11 6.92
C ASP A 220 17.01 7.04 6.03
N ALA A 221 17.86 6.23 5.39
CA ALA A 221 17.45 5.26 4.40
C ALA A 221 16.63 4.16 5.07
N LEU A 222 15.32 4.17 4.81
CA LEU A 222 14.30 3.38 5.50
C LEU A 222 14.80 2.00 5.94
N ALA A 223 15.03 1.85 7.24
CA ALA A 223 15.53 0.62 7.84
C ALA A 223 14.49 0.01 8.80
N TYR A 224 14.22 -1.28 8.65
CA TYR A 224 13.39 -2.05 9.55
C TYR A 224 14.21 -3.06 10.34
N GLU A 225 14.19 -2.93 11.68
CA GLU A 225 14.70 -3.97 12.56
C GLU A 225 13.72 -5.15 12.66
N SER A 226 14.15 -6.33 12.20
CA SER A 226 13.42 -7.59 12.29
C SER A 226 14.19 -8.54 13.21
N GLY A 227 14.03 -8.32 14.52
CA GLY A 227 14.66 -9.10 15.58
C GLY A 227 16.18 -8.88 15.71
N LYS A 228 16.97 -9.69 14.98
CA LYS A 228 18.43 -9.53 14.86
C LYS A 228 18.87 -8.91 13.52
N ALA A 229 17.99 -8.96 12.53
CA ALA A 229 18.26 -8.44 11.20
C ALA A 229 17.86 -6.96 11.10
N THR A 230 18.54 -6.23 10.23
CA THR A 230 18.10 -4.92 9.75
C THR A 230 17.95 -5.01 8.23
N VAL A 231 16.73 -4.79 7.74
CA VAL A 231 16.44 -4.71 6.30
C VAL A 231 16.42 -3.23 5.93
N ARG A 232 17.17 -2.83 4.90
CA ARG A 232 17.26 -1.44 4.41
C ARG A 232 16.93 -1.36 2.91
N GLY A 233 17.09 -0.18 2.33
CA GLY A 233 17.12 0.01 0.87
C GLY A 233 15.82 -0.36 0.15
N PRO A 234 15.88 -0.64 -1.16
CA PRO A 234 14.74 -1.06 -1.96
C PRO A 234 13.90 -2.19 -1.34
N THR A 235 14.54 -3.18 -0.70
CA THR A 235 13.84 -4.31 -0.07
C THR A 235 12.97 -3.86 1.10
N ALA A 236 13.46 -2.94 1.94
CA ALA A 236 12.68 -2.36 3.03
C ALA A 236 11.50 -1.50 2.52
N VAL A 237 11.72 -0.75 1.44
CA VAL A 237 10.71 0.12 0.81
C VAL A 237 9.61 -0.71 0.16
N ALA A 238 9.96 -1.77 -0.57
CA ALA A 238 9.02 -2.73 -1.13
C ALA A 238 8.19 -3.40 -0.03
N ALA A 239 8.83 -3.84 1.05
CA ALA A 239 8.14 -4.43 2.19
C ALA A 239 7.17 -3.46 2.88
N ALA A 240 7.53 -2.18 3.00
CA ALA A 240 6.64 -1.14 3.53
C ALA A 240 5.43 -0.87 2.61
N ASN A 241 5.64 -0.80 1.30
CA ASN A 241 4.56 -0.61 0.33
C ASN A 241 3.59 -1.81 0.36
N LEU A 242 4.11 -3.03 0.40
CA LEU A 242 3.30 -4.25 0.51
C LEU A 242 2.55 -4.35 1.84
N ARG A 243 3.15 -3.95 2.96
CA ARG A 243 2.43 -3.85 4.25
C ARG A 243 1.26 -2.89 4.15
N MET A 244 1.51 -1.69 3.62
CA MET A 244 0.51 -0.63 3.51
C MET A 244 -0.67 -1.06 2.62
N TYR A 245 -0.40 -1.76 1.52
CA TYR A 245 -1.44 -2.27 0.63
C TYR A 245 -2.15 -3.50 1.20
N LEU A 246 -1.42 -4.59 1.44
CA LEU A 246 -2.01 -5.88 1.74
C LEU A 246 -2.59 -5.94 3.15
N LEU A 247 -1.88 -5.42 4.16
CA LEU A 247 -2.27 -5.58 5.56
C LEU A 247 -3.01 -4.37 6.13
N GLU A 248 -2.59 -3.15 5.79
CA GLU A 248 -3.18 -1.92 6.36
C GLU A 248 -4.40 -1.43 5.57
N TYR A 249 -4.37 -1.50 4.23
CA TYR A 249 -5.46 -1.03 3.38
C TYR A 249 -6.51 -2.12 3.09
N LEU A 250 -6.08 -3.32 2.65
CA LEU A 250 -7.00 -4.44 2.39
C LEU A 250 -7.39 -5.22 3.67
N GLY A 251 -6.53 -5.22 4.69
CA GLY A 251 -6.76 -6.01 5.91
C GLY A 251 -6.52 -7.52 5.74
N ALA A 252 -5.85 -7.93 4.65
CA ALA A 252 -5.64 -9.33 4.29
C ALA A 252 -4.88 -10.10 5.39
N ARG A 253 -5.19 -11.39 5.56
CA ARG A 253 -4.61 -12.26 6.59
C ARG A 253 -4.10 -13.54 5.96
N PHE A 254 -2.79 -13.57 5.72
CA PHE A 254 -2.17 -14.67 4.99
C PHE A 254 -1.84 -15.88 5.87
N ILE A 255 -2.20 -17.08 5.41
CA ILE A 255 -1.75 -18.36 5.97
C ILE A 255 -0.35 -18.74 5.46
N ALA A 256 0.26 -19.77 6.04
CA ALA A 256 1.65 -20.16 5.75
C ALA A 256 1.94 -20.44 4.25
N ASN A 257 0.98 -20.99 3.51
CA ASN A 257 1.13 -21.24 2.08
C ASN A 257 1.07 -19.96 1.24
N GLU A 258 0.22 -19.01 1.62
CA GLU A 258 0.09 -17.70 0.94
C GLU A 258 1.31 -16.83 1.21
N TRP A 259 1.88 -16.87 2.41
CA TRP A 259 3.18 -16.24 2.69
C TRP A 259 4.31 -16.78 1.80
N ARG A 260 4.26 -18.04 1.38
CA ARG A 260 5.21 -18.59 0.39
C ARG A 260 4.99 -17.99 -1.01
N ARG A 261 3.74 -17.65 -1.36
CA ARG A 261 3.40 -16.93 -2.61
C ARG A 261 3.85 -15.47 -2.55
N VAL A 262 3.59 -14.76 -1.45
CA VAL A 262 4.08 -13.39 -1.24
C VAL A 262 5.61 -13.32 -1.34
N ARG A 263 6.34 -14.32 -0.83
CA ARG A 263 7.80 -14.44 -1.03
C ARG A 263 8.15 -14.52 -2.51
N GLY A 264 7.59 -15.49 -3.25
CA GLY A 264 7.91 -15.68 -4.67
C GLY A 264 7.62 -14.45 -5.53
N VAL A 265 6.50 -13.76 -5.24
CA VAL A 265 6.18 -12.47 -5.88
C VAL A 265 7.23 -11.41 -5.53
N LEU A 266 7.51 -11.16 -4.26
CA LEU A 266 8.45 -10.10 -3.85
C LEU A 266 9.87 -10.37 -4.37
N ASP A 267 10.37 -11.60 -4.23
CA ASP A 267 11.72 -12.02 -4.59
C ASP A 267 11.95 -11.91 -6.11
N GLY A 268 11.01 -12.44 -6.93
CA GLY A 268 11.06 -12.29 -8.38
C GLY A 268 10.93 -10.83 -8.84
N CYS A 269 10.04 -10.05 -8.22
CA CYS A 269 9.84 -8.64 -8.53
C CYS A 269 11.06 -7.76 -8.18
N LEU A 270 11.77 -8.06 -7.08
CA LEU A 270 13.02 -7.37 -6.73
C LEU A 270 14.15 -7.75 -7.69
N ALA A 271 14.25 -9.03 -8.07
CA ALA A 271 15.24 -9.51 -9.04
C ALA A 271 15.08 -8.86 -10.43
N VAL A 272 13.85 -8.74 -10.95
CA VAL A 272 13.56 -8.01 -12.20
C VAL A 272 13.91 -6.53 -12.09
N GLY A 273 13.77 -5.95 -10.89
CA GLY A 273 14.21 -4.60 -10.59
C GLY A 273 15.72 -4.43 -10.42
N GLY A 274 16.53 -5.48 -10.60
CA GLY A 274 17.98 -5.45 -10.40
C GLY A 274 18.42 -5.34 -8.93
N VAL A 275 17.53 -5.62 -7.97
CA VAL A 275 17.82 -5.52 -6.53
C VAL A 275 18.26 -6.87 -5.99
N ASP A 276 19.51 -6.96 -5.52
CA ASP A 276 19.94 -8.08 -4.66
C ASP A 276 19.43 -7.85 -3.24
N ALA A 277 18.34 -8.54 -2.90
CA ALA A 277 17.70 -8.43 -1.60
C ALA A 277 18.57 -8.94 -0.44
N HIS A 278 19.63 -9.73 -0.67
CA HIS A 278 20.57 -10.12 0.39
C HIS A 278 21.51 -8.96 0.77
N ALA A 279 21.90 -8.10 -0.19
CA ALA A 279 22.74 -6.92 0.07
C ALA A 279 22.02 -5.83 0.90
N ASP A 280 20.69 -5.85 0.90
CA ASP A 280 19.82 -5.02 1.74
C ASP A 280 19.63 -5.56 3.17
N ILE A 281 20.14 -6.76 3.50
CA ILE A 281 19.87 -7.44 4.78
C ILE A 281 21.15 -7.58 5.62
N ILE A 282 21.18 -6.83 6.71
CA ILE A 282 22.31 -6.77 7.66
C ILE A 282 21.99 -7.59 8.92
N GLY A 283 23.02 -8.18 9.55
CA GLY A 283 22.91 -8.72 10.92
C GLY A 283 22.35 -10.14 11.03
N ILE A 284 22.00 -10.79 9.90
CA ILE A 284 21.74 -12.23 9.89
C ILE A 284 23.06 -12.98 9.82
N VAL A 285 23.29 -13.81 10.84
CA VAL A 285 24.30 -14.87 10.84
C VAL A 285 23.57 -16.17 10.58
N ASP A 286 24.02 -16.94 9.59
CA ASP A 286 23.46 -18.24 9.23
C ASP A 286 23.76 -19.32 10.28
N ALA A 287 23.25 -20.53 10.07
CA ALA A 287 23.48 -21.66 10.97
C ALA A 287 24.94 -22.17 10.99
N ARG A 288 25.80 -21.68 10.10
CA ARG A 288 27.22 -22.03 9.97
C ARG A 288 28.17 -20.94 10.50
N GLY A 289 27.63 -19.79 10.93
CA GLY A 289 28.40 -18.65 11.42
C GLY A 289 28.77 -17.60 10.37
N GLY A 290 28.31 -17.77 9.12
CA GLY A 290 28.52 -16.81 8.03
C GLY A 290 27.48 -15.70 8.02
N THR A 291 27.88 -14.49 7.63
CA THR A 291 26.99 -13.34 7.44
C THR A 291 26.28 -13.43 6.10
N VAL A 292 24.96 -13.21 6.07
CA VAL A 292 24.15 -13.37 4.84
C VAL A 292 24.56 -12.44 3.70
N GLY A 293 25.16 -11.29 4.01
CA GLY A 293 25.69 -10.35 3.01
C GLY A 293 27.03 -10.76 2.36
N ASP A 294 27.70 -11.81 2.82
CA ASP A 294 29.00 -12.26 2.29
C ASP A 294 28.91 -13.54 1.43
N ALA A 295 27.72 -14.12 1.29
CA ALA A 295 27.50 -15.28 0.43
C ALA A 295 27.38 -14.81 -1.04
N PRO A 296 28.16 -15.37 -2.00
CA PRO A 296 27.97 -15.04 -3.40
C PRO A 296 26.55 -15.45 -3.84
N SER A 297 25.88 -14.55 -4.58
CA SER A 297 24.46 -14.61 -4.99
C SER A 297 24.16 -15.71 -6.03
N SER A 298 24.64 -16.93 -5.78
CA SER A 298 24.59 -18.09 -6.70
C SER A 298 23.34 -18.97 -6.53
N SER A 299 22.51 -18.71 -5.52
CA SER A 299 21.17 -19.29 -5.42
C SER A 299 20.14 -18.27 -5.91
N SER A 300 19.35 -18.65 -6.92
CA SER A 300 18.19 -17.87 -7.37
C SER A 300 17.17 -17.75 -6.24
N GLY A 301 17.20 -16.63 -5.52
CA GLY A 301 16.23 -16.24 -4.51
C GLY A 301 16.77 -15.99 -3.10
N MET A 302 15.94 -15.35 -2.30
CA MET A 302 16.14 -15.01 -0.90
C MET A 302 16.25 -16.28 -0.03
N SER A 303 17.12 -16.30 0.98
CA SER A 303 17.24 -17.42 1.93
C SER A 303 16.04 -17.47 2.89
N ASP A 304 15.82 -18.60 3.58
CA ASP A 304 14.73 -18.71 4.56
C ASP A 304 14.92 -17.76 5.76
N GLU A 305 16.16 -17.53 6.16
CA GLU A 305 16.54 -16.56 7.19
C GLU A 305 16.25 -15.12 6.73
N ALA A 306 16.69 -14.76 5.52
CA ALA A 306 16.42 -13.46 4.91
C ALA A 306 14.91 -13.23 4.72
N TRP A 307 14.17 -14.23 4.25
CA TRP A 307 12.71 -14.14 4.13
C TRP A 307 12.02 -13.96 5.49
N ARG A 308 12.49 -14.61 6.56
CA ARG A 308 11.96 -14.36 7.91
C ARG A 308 12.17 -12.90 8.35
N ALA A 309 13.29 -12.28 7.99
CA ALA A 309 13.53 -10.87 8.27
C ALA A 309 12.57 -9.97 7.47
N VAL A 310 12.56 -10.10 6.14
CA VAL A 310 11.74 -9.29 5.21
C VAL A 310 10.24 -9.46 5.47
N ARG A 311 9.78 -10.69 5.74
CA ARG A 311 8.39 -10.94 6.16
C ARG A 311 8.02 -10.21 7.44
N GLY A 312 8.95 -10.00 8.36
CA GLY A 312 8.74 -9.18 9.55
C GLY A 312 8.56 -7.68 9.23
N CYS A 313 9.19 -7.19 8.16
CA CYS A 313 8.99 -5.83 7.67
C CYS A 313 7.60 -5.65 7.02
N VAL A 314 7.14 -6.68 6.31
CA VAL A 314 5.77 -6.73 5.74
C VAL A 314 4.73 -6.90 6.84
N ASP A 315 4.88 -7.85 7.76
CA ASP A 315 3.98 -8.07 8.89
C ASP A 315 4.73 -7.87 10.21
N LEU A 316 4.59 -6.67 10.78
CA LEU A 316 5.21 -6.31 12.05
C LEU A 316 4.80 -7.24 13.20
N THR A 317 3.64 -7.92 13.13
CA THR A 317 3.22 -8.90 14.15
C THR A 317 4.03 -10.19 14.12
N MET A 318 4.72 -10.47 13.01
CA MET A 318 5.66 -11.59 12.87
C MET A 318 7.05 -11.25 13.44
N THR A 319 7.36 -9.97 13.67
CA THR A 319 8.58 -9.60 14.40
C THR A 319 8.42 -9.94 15.88
N LYS A 320 9.26 -10.85 16.38
CA LYS A 320 9.49 -10.90 17.83
C LYS A 320 10.21 -9.59 18.19
N PRO A 321 9.71 -8.79 19.15
CA PRO A 321 10.40 -7.59 19.56
C PRO A 321 11.83 -7.97 19.94
N ARG A 322 12.81 -7.22 19.41
CA ARG A 322 14.21 -7.40 19.74
C ARG A 322 14.32 -7.41 21.26
N ARG A 323 14.76 -8.54 21.83
CA ARG A 323 14.97 -8.65 23.27
C ARG A 323 16.13 -7.71 23.59
N ASP A 324 15.79 -6.50 24.06
CA ASP A 324 16.74 -5.44 24.42
C ASP A 324 17.97 -6.08 25.07
N ARG A 325 19.18 -5.74 24.61
CA ARG A 325 20.39 -6.24 25.27
C ARG A 325 20.29 -5.87 26.75
N PRO A 326 20.66 -6.74 27.71
CA PRO A 326 20.45 -6.47 29.14
C PRO A 326 20.96 -5.09 29.60
N GLY A 327 22.01 -4.55 28.98
CA GLY A 327 22.50 -3.19 29.23
C GLY A 327 21.62 -2.05 28.69
N GLU A 328 20.96 -2.22 27.55
CA GLU A 328 20.08 -1.21 26.93
C GLU A 328 18.74 -1.10 27.68
N ALA A 329 18.13 -2.25 28.03
CA ALA A 329 16.95 -2.30 28.91
C ALA A 329 17.25 -1.65 30.27
N ASN A 330 18.43 -1.93 30.84
CA ASN A 330 18.83 -1.36 32.13
C ASN A 330 19.05 0.16 32.05
N ARG A 331 19.62 0.69 30.95
CA ARG A 331 19.70 2.15 30.72
C ARG A 331 18.32 2.79 30.69
N ARG A 332 17.41 2.29 29.84
CA ARG A 332 16.02 2.78 29.75
C ARG A 332 15.30 2.75 31.12
N TYR A 333 15.50 1.69 31.90
CA TYR A 333 14.96 1.58 33.25
C TYR A 333 15.57 2.61 34.22
N ILE A 334 16.89 2.82 34.18
CA ILE A 334 17.59 3.83 35.00
C ILE A 334 17.11 5.24 34.66
N ASP A 335 16.96 5.56 33.38
CA ASP A 335 16.50 6.87 32.92
C ASP A 335 15.02 7.12 33.27
N ALA A 336 14.15 6.13 33.06
CA ALA A 336 12.76 6.20 33.51
C ALA A 336 12.65 6.38 35.04
N ARG A 337 13.50 5.67 35.82
CA ARG A 337 13.58 5.79 37.28
C ARG A 337 14.14 7.14 37.73
N ARG A 338 15.04 7.76 36.97
CA ARG A 338 15.52 9.13 37.19
C ARG A 338 14.41 10.13 36.94
N ASN A 339 13.76 10.06 35.78
CA ASN A 339 12.65 10.95 35.40
C ASN A 339 11.50 10.88 36.43
N LEU A 340 11.16 9.68 36.92
CA LEU A 340 10.16 9.50 37.98
C LEU A 340 10.56 10.18 39.30
N ARG A 341 11.83 10.11 39.71
CA ARG A 341 12.34 10.79 40.92
C ARG A 341 12.33 12.31 40.77
N ASP A 342 12.72 12.81 39.61
CA ASP A 342 12.74 14.25 39.34
C ASP A 342 11.30 14.81 39.26
N ALA A 343 10.35 14.05 38.68
CA ALA A 343 8.93 14.36 38.69
C ALA A 343 8.32 14.35 40.12
N ASP A 344 8.63 13.36 40.95
CA ASP A 344 8.19 13.31 42.36
C ASP A 344 8.78 14.48 43.19
N ARG A 345 10.02 14.90 42.90
CA ARG A 345 10.61 16.12 43.51
C ARG A 345 9.84 17.38 43.11
N LEU A 346 9.51 17.55 41.83
CA LEU A 346 8.72 18.66 41.32
C LEU A 346 7.30 18.67 41.91
N TRP A 347 6.66 17.50 42.02
CA TRP A 347 5.36 17.35 42.66
C TRP A 347 5.37 17.76 44.14
N LYS A 348 6.41 17.38 44.88
CA LYS A 348 6.57 17.79 46.29
C LYS A 348 6.80 19.29 46.43
N ALA A 349 7.64 19.90 45.60
CA ALA A 349 7.87 21.34 45.59
C ALA A 349 6.58 22.14 45.31
N THR A 350 5.86 21.77 44.26
CA THR A 350 4.57 22.40 43.90
C THR A 350 3.49 22.22 44.97
N CYS A 351 3.47 21.09 45.69
CA CYS A 351 2.63 20.93 46.88
C CYS A 351 3.00 21.89 48.02
N GLU A 352 4.28 22.18 48.23
CA GLU A 352 4.75 23.13 49.24
C GLU A 352 4.42 24.58 48.88
N ASP A 353 4.58 24.95 47.61
CA ASP A 353 4.17 26.27 47.11
C ASP A 353 2.66 26.48 47.23
N TYR A 354 1.84 25.48 46.92
CA TYR A 354 0.40 25.51 47.18
C TYR A 354 0.08 25.73 48.67
N ARG A 355 0.77 25.01 49.58
CA ARG A 355 0.62 25.21 51.03
C ARG A 355 1.09 26.60 51.49
N ARG A 356 2.11 27.19 50.85
CA ARG A 356 2.58 28.56 51.11
C ARG A 356 1.53 29.58 50.67
N ALA A 357 1.06 29.52 49.42
CA ALA A 357 0.00 30.38 48.90
C ALA A 357 -1.27 30.32 49.75
N ARG A 358 -1.71 29.11 50.16
CA ARG A 358 -2.88 28.94 51.04
C ARG A 358 -2.70 29.60 52.41
N ARG A 359 -1.48 29.59 52.98
CA ARG A 359 -1.17 30.31 54.24
C ARG A 359 -1.28 31.82 54.05
N THR A 360 -0.72 32.36 52.96
CA THR A 360 -0.81 33.80 52.63
C THR A 360 -2.26 34.25 52.47
N VAL A 361 -3.09 33.51 51.73
CA VAL A 361 -4.53 33.82 51.56
C VAL A 361 -5.28 33.74 52.90
N LYS A 362 -4.97 32.76 53.77
CA LYS A 362 -5.58 32.68 55.11
C LYS A 362 -5.20 33.89 55.98
N HIS A 363 -3.94 34.32 55.94
CA HIS A 363 -3.47 35.48 56.69
C HIS A 363 -4.11 36.78 56.19
N ALA A 364 -4.13 37.01 54.87
CA ALA A 364 -4.81 38.17 54.27
C ALA A 364 -6.31 38.24 54.65
N ARG A 365 -7.02 37.11 54.62
CA ARG A 365 -8.42 37.03 55.10
C ARG A 365 -8.56 37.36 56.58
N HIS A 366 -7.59 36.98 57.41
CA HIS A 366 -7.60 37.30 58.84
C HIS A 366 -7.39 38.80 59.08
N GLU A 367 -6.42 39.42 58.42
CA GLU A 367 -6.20 40.87 58.53
C GLU A 367 -7.40 41.68 58.01
N VAL A 368 -8.02 41.28 56.89
CA VAL A 368 -9.27 41.91 56.40
C VAL A 368 -10.42 41.76 57.40
N HIS A 369 -10.53 40.63 58.10
CA HIS A 369 -11.55 40.46 59.13
C HIS A 369 -11.27 41.31 60.38
N LYS A 370 -10.00 41.40 60.78
CA LYS A 370 -9.51 42.20 61.91
C LYS A 370 -9.68 43.70 61.67
N SER A 371 -9.29 44.22 60.49
CA SER A 371 -9.50 45.63 60.13
C SER A 371 -10.99 45.98 60.03
N ARG A 372 -11.81 45.10 59.41
CA ARG A 372 -13.28 45.28 59.40
C ARG A 372 -13.89 45.28 60.80
N LYS A 373 -13.31 44.55 61.76
CA LYS A 373 -13.74 44.59 63.17
C LYS A 373 -13.31 45.91 63.84
N ALA A 374 -12.09 46.39 63.61
CA ALA A 374 -11.61 47.67 64.15
C ALA A 374 -12.46 48.86 63.67
N VAL A 375 -12.69 48.99 62.35
CA VAL A 375 -13.54 50.05 61.77
C VAL A 375 -14.96 50.03 62.35
N ARG A 376 -15.53 48.83 62.62
CA ARG A 376 -16.84 48.70 63.27
C ARG A 376 -16.88 49.08 64.75
N VAL A 377 -15.73 49.15 65.41
CA VAL A 377 -15.61 49.61 66.80
C VAL A 377 -15.39 51.12 66.82
N GLU A 378 -14.64 51.69 65.86
CA GLU A 378 -14.44 53.14 65.73
C GLU A 378 -15.71 53.89 65.25
N PHE A 379 -16.60 53.22 64.52
CA PHE A 379 -17.90 53.75 64.08
C PHE A 379 -19.04 53.61 65.12
N ARG A 380 -18.75 53.09 66.33
CA ARG A 380 -19.72 52.84 67.40
C ARG A 380 -19.43 53.68 68.63
#